data_AF-A0A0F9DI71-F1
#
_entry.id   AF-A0A0F9DI71-F1
#
_cell.length_a   1.000
_cell.length_b   1.000
_cell.length_c   1.000
_cell.angle_alpha   90.00
_cell.angle_beta   90.00
_cell.angle_gamma   90.00
#
_symmetry.space_group_name_H-M   'P 1'
#
loop_
_entity.id
_entity.type
_entity.pdbx_description
1 polymer ?
#
loop_
_entity_poly.entity_id
_entity_poly.type
_entity_poly.pdbx_seq_one_letter_code
_entity_poly.pdbx_strand_id
1 'polypeptide(L)'
;MITSKWEVTGAAEWRFKIDGSLQLGLDLWDPSASAGHFILTDDLLTTGWHHVVATYDSTGGANANTGITLYVDGFSVATTTSKIGT
;
A
#
# COMPACT_ATOMS: atom_id res chain seq x y z
N MET A 1 7.89 6.27 5.47
CA MET A 1 6.56 6.86 5.15
C MET A 1 6.74 7.88 4.04
N ILE A 2 5.90 7.88 3.00
CA ILE A 2 5.90 8.92 1.95
C ILE A 2 4.82 9.96 2.27
N THR A 3 3.57 9.50 2.42
CA THR A 3 2.42 10.33 2.79
C THR A 3 1.33 9.48 3.42
N SER A 4 0.47 10.06 4.25
CA SER A 4 -0.55 9.31 4.97
C SER A 4 -1.69 10.18 5.47
N LYS A 5 -2.85 9.53 5.62
CA LYS A 5 -3.86 9.89 6.63
C LYS A 5 -3.95 8.71 7.61
N TRP A 6 -3.06 8.74 8.60
CA TRP A 6 -2.88 7.65 9.55
C TRP A 6 -2.80 8.18 10.97
N GLU A 7 -3.73 7.75 11.82
CA GLU A 7 -3.79 8.12 13.24
C GLU A 7 -3.75 6.86 14.09
N VAL A 8 -2.75 6.75 14.98
CA VAL A 8 -2.49 5.52 15.77
C VAL A 8 -3.62 5.22 16.77
N THR A 9 -4.36 6.25 17.20
CA THR A 9 -5.40 6.16 18.23
C THR A 9 -6.79 6.56 17.72
N GLY A 10 -6.99 6.60 16.39
CA GLY A 10 -8.22 7.16 15.82
C GLY A 10 -8.52 6.69 14.39
N ALA A 11 -8.96 7.64 13.55
CA ALA A 11 -9.42 7.44 12.18
C ALA A 11 -8.26 7.28 11.18
N ALA A 12 -7.41 6.26 11.38
CA ALA A 12 -6.52 5.83 10.31
C ALA A 12 -7.36 5.43 9.09
N GLU A 13 -6.92 5.83 7.90
CA GLU A 13 -7.60 5.47 6.65
C GLU A 13 -6.61 4.90 5.66
N TRP A 14 -5.48 5.56 5.44
CA TRP A 14 -4.50 5.07 4.49
C TRP A 14 -3.08 5.55 4.79
N ARG A 15 -2.09 4.76 4.38
CA ARG A 15 -0.69 5.18 4.34
C ARG A 15 0.02 4.65 3.11
N PHE A 16 0.72 5.53 2.41
CA PHE A 16 1.59 5.21 1.29
C PHE A 16 3.05 5.28 1.75
N LYS A 17 3.77 4.17 1.65
CA LYS A 17 5.03 3.95 2.36
C LYS A 17 6.05 3.17 1.53
N ILE A 18 7.31 3.35 1.92
CA ILE A 18 8.37 2.39 1.68
C ILE A 18 8.59 1.68 3.02
N ASP A 19 8.58 0.35 3.03
CA ASP A 19 8.78 -0.45 4.24
C ASP A 19 10.27 -0.61 4.61
N GLY A 20 10.57 -1.36 5.67
CA GLY A 20 11.94 -1.60 6.12
C GLY A 20 12.80 -2.42 5.14
N SER A 21 12.16 -3.11 4.18
CA SER A 21 12.82 -3.91 3.15
C SER A 21 12.99 -3.16 1.84
N LEU A 22 12.61 -1.87 1.77
CA LEU A 22 12.60 -1.04 0.56
C LEU A 22 11.48 -1.37 -0.44
N GLN A 23 10.41 -2.04 0.00
CA GLN A 23 9.24 -2.30 -0.85
C GLN A 23 8.27 -1.12 -0.78
N LEU A 24 7.70 -0.73 -1.92
CA LEU A 24 6.64 0.27 -1.97
C LEU A 24 5.31 -0.39 -1.57
N GLY A 25 4.46 0.31 -0.82
CA GLY A 25 3.18 -0.21 -0.39
C GLY A 25 2.12 0.82 -0.08
N LEU A 26 0.86 0.40 -0.21
CA LEU A 26 -0.32 1.13 0.25
C LEU A 26 -1.06 0.27 1.26
N ASP A 27 -1.30 0.83 2.44
CA ASP A 27 -2.22 0.26 3.41
C ASP A 27 -3.50 1.08 3.46
N LEU A 28 -4.62 0.38 3.57
CA LEU A 28 -5.96 0.88 3.82
C LEU A 28 -6.42 0.35 5.18
N TRP A 29 -7.03 1.21 5.98
CA TRP A 29 -7.61 0.85 7.27
C TRP A 29 -9.11 1.08 7.24
N ASP A 30 -9.87 0.06 7.63
CA ASP A 30 -11.30 0.14 7.87
C ASP A 30 -11.53 0.23 9.39
N PRO A 31 -11.85 1.42 9.94
CA PRO A 31 -12.11 1.58 11.36
C PRO A 31 -13.42 0.91 11.79
N SER A 32 -14.37 0.68 10.88
CA SER A 32 -15.65 0.02 11.20
C SER A 32 -15.49 -1.48 11.45
N ALA A 33 -14.53 -2.11 10.77
CA ALA A 33 -14.17 -3.51 10.93
C ALA A 33 -12.92 -3.72 11.81
N SER A 34 -12.21 -2.64 12.17
CA SER A 34 -10.87 -2.70 12.80
C SER A 34 -9.90 -3.58 11.99
N ALA A 35 -9.91 -3.43 10.67
CA ALA A 35 -9.17 -4.28 9.74
C ALA A 35 -8.24 -3.46 8.84
N GLY A 36 -7.04 -3.99 8.59
CA GLY A 36 -6.08 -3.43 7.66
C GLY A 36 -5.97 -4.28 6.40
N HIS A 37 -5.97 -3.63 5.24
CA HIS A 37 -5.76 -4.26 3.94
C HIS A 37 -4.63 -3.56 3.23
N PHE A 38 -3.65 -4.28 2.73
CA PHE A 38 -2.50 -3.65 2.11
C PHE A 38 -1.79 -4.56 1.13
N ILE A 39 -0.95 -3.95 0.30
CA ILE A 39 -0.05 -4.65 -0.63
C ILE A 39 1.35 -4.04 -0.58
N LEU A 40 2.34 -4.87 -0.88
CA LEU A 40 3.72 -4.46 -1.12
C LEU A 40 4.11 -4.89 -2.53
N THR A 41 5.03 -4.14 -3.16
CA THR A 41 5.68 -4.55 -4.41
C THR A 41 6.48 -5.83 -4.22
N ASP A 42 6.55 -6.67 -5.26
CA ASP A 42 7.39 -7.88 -5.21
C ASP A 42 8.87 -7.53 -5.20
N ASP A 43 9.24 -6.53 -6.01
CA ASP A 43 10.60 -6.03 -6.11
C ASP A 43 10.85 -4.86 -5.13
N LEU A 44 12.12 -4.68 -4.80
CA LEU A 44 12.60 -3.57 -3.98
C LEU A 44 12.78 -2.33 -4.84
N LEU A 45 12.53 -1.16 -4.26
CA LEU A 45 12.96 0.09 -4.88
C LEU A 45 14.48 0.20 -4.83
N THR A 46 15.06 0.49 -5.99
CA THR A 46 16.50 0.77 -6.11
C THR A 46 16.82 2.17 -5.57
N THR A 47 18.11 2.46 -5.42
CA THR A 47 18.55 3.80 -5.07
C THR A 47 18.34 4.76 -6.23
N GLY A 48 17.84 5.97 -5.93
CA GLY A 48 17.61 7.01 -6.93
C GLY A 48 16.26 7.71 -6.77
N TRP A 49 15.98 8.63 -7.67
CA TRP A 49 14.66 9.24 -7.78
C TRP A 49 13.73 8.29 -8.53
N HIS A 50 12.58 8.01 -7.93
CA HIS A 50 11.50 7.23 -8.54
C HIS A 50 10.21 8.04 -8.54
N HIS A 51 9.44 7.94 -9.63
CA HIS A 51 8.06 8.41 -9.65
C HIS A 51 7.15 7.25 -9.25
N VAL A 52 6.41 7.41 -8.16
CA VAL A 52 5.59 6.32 -7.59
C VAL A 52 4.13 6.73 -7.48
N VAL A 53 3.24 5.80 -7.77
CA VAL A 53 1.79 6.01 -7.71
C VAL A 53 1.12 4.80 -7.07
N ALA A 54 0.10 5.05 -6.25
CA ALA A 54 -0.81 4.04 -5.77
C ALA A 54 -2.25 4.45 -6.11
N THR A 55 -3.06 3.49 -6.53
CA THR A 55 -4.48 3.69 -6.83
C THR A 55 -5.30 2.65 -6.09
N TYR A 56 -6.53 3.01 -5.71
CA TYR A 56 -7.54 2.10 -5.16
C TYR A 56 -8.87 2.36 -5.85
N ASP A 57 -9.47 1.32 -6.43
CA ASP A 57 -10.68 1.43 -7.26
C ASP A 57 -11.98 1.08 -6.52
N SER A 58 -11.91 0.90 -5.19
CA SER A 58 -13.05 0.50 -4.34
C SER A 58 -13.59 -0.91 -4.60
N THR A 59 -12.83 -1.79 -5.26
CA THR A 59 -13.16 -3.21 -5.40
C THR A 59 -12.55 -4.07 -4.30
N GLY A 60 -12.91 -5.36 -4.25
CA GLY A 60 -12.36 -6.34 -3.30
C GLY A 60 -13.14 -6.50 -2.00
N GLY A 61 -13.90 -5.48 -1.57
CA GLY A 61 -14.75 -5.56 -0.37
C GLY A 61 -13.94 -5.92 0.88
N ALA A 62 -14.23 -7.08 1.49
CA ALA A 62 -13.45 -7.62 2.62
C ALA A 62 -11.98 -7.96 2.26
N ASN A 63 -11.62 -7.94 0.98
CA ASN A 63 -10.25 -8.03 0.48
C ASN A 63 -9.90 -6.77 -0.32
N ALA A 64 -10.09 -5.58 0.27
CA ALA A 64 -9.87 -4.29 -0.41
C ALA A 64 -8.47 -4.15 -1.06
N ASN A 65 -7.50 -4.94 -0.59
CA ASN A 65 -6.17 -5.04 -1.18
C ASN A 65 -6.18 -5.53 -2.64
N THR A 66 -7.21 -6.22 -3.12
CA THR A 66 -7.32 -6.62 -4.54
C THR A 66 -7.66 -5.45 -5.46
N GLY A 67 -8.20 -4.35 -4.93
CA GLY A 67 -8.49 -3.13 -5.68
C GLY A 67 -7.31 -2.16 -5.76
N ILE A 68 -6.15 -2.52 -5.19
CA ILE A 68 -4.96 -1.67 -5.14
C ILE A 68 -4.07 -1.99 -6.34
N THR A 69 -3.61 -0.95 -7.04
CA THR A 69 -2.53 -1.05 -8.05
C THR A 69 -1.41 -0.08 -7.72
N LEU A 70 -0.16 -0.56 -7.75
CA LEU A 70 1.05 0.22 -7.55
C LEU A 70 1.80 0.42 -8.88
N TYR A 71 2.45 1.57 -9.00
CA TYR A 71 3.28 1.93 -10.14
C TYR A 71 4.63 2.49 -9.69
N VAL A 72 5.68 2.14 -10.44
CA VAL A 72 7.03 2.69 -10.32
C VAL A 72 7.48 3.12 -11.71
N ASP A 73 7.92 4.36 -11.83
CA ASP A 73 8.42 4.98 -13.08
C ASP A 73 7.48 4.83 -14.28
N GLY A 74 6.17 4.91 -14.00
CA GLY A 74 5.11 4.85 -15.00
C GLY A 74 4.61 3.44 -15.35
N PHE A 75 5.19 2.39 -14.77
CA PHE A 75 4.79 1.00 -15.01
C PHE A 75 4.08 0.40 -13.80
N SER A 76 3.01 -0.35 -14.05
CA SER A 76 2.39 -1.19 -13.01
C SER A 76 3.37 -2.29 -12.62
N VAL A 77 3.50 -2.52 -11.32
CA VAL A 77 4.44 -3.48 -10.75
C VAL A 77 3.71 -4.65 -10.11
N ALA A 78 4.34 -5.82 -10.15
CA ALA A 78 3.78 -7.04 -9.56
C ALA A 78 3.72 -6.95 -8.03
N THR A 79 2.66 -7.53 -7.46
CA THR A 79 2.44 -7.63 -6.02
C THR A 79 1.85 -9.00 -5.68
N THR A 80 2.46 -9.71 -4.74
CA THR A 80 1.89 -10.96 -4.22
C THR A 80 1.10 -10.70 -2.94
N THR A 81 -0.13 -11.20 -2.91
CA THR A 81 -1.07 -11.04 -1.79
C THR A 81 -0.56 -11.67 -0.48
N SER A 82 0.43 -12.57 -0.54
CA SER A 82 1.07 -13.17 0.64
C SER A 82 2.12 -12.27 1.30
N LYS A 83 2.56 -11.19 0.65
CA LYS A 83 3.44 -10.17 1.25
C LYS A 83 2.62 -9.23 2.13
N ILE A 84 2.08 -9.80 3.20
CA ILE A 84 1.42 -9.09 4.28
C ILE A 84 2.52 -8.69 5.30
N GLY A 85 3.21 -7.57 5.03
CA GLY A 85 4.08 -6.85 5.96
C GLY A 85 3.42 -6.38 7.26
N THR A 86 4.11 -6.60 8.38
CA THR A 86 3.68 -6.21 9.74
C THR A 86 3.62 -4.70 9.95
#